data_AF-A0A7W0G323-F1
#
_entry.id   AF-A0A7W0G323-F1
#
_cell.length_a   1.000
_cell.length_b   1.000
_cell.length_c   1.000
_cell.angle_alpha   90.00
_cell.angle_beta   90.00
_cell.angle_gamma   90.00
#
_symmetry.space_group_name_H-M   'P 1'
#
loop_
_entity.id
_entity.type
_entity.pdbx_description
1 polymer ?
#
loop_
_entity_poly.entity_id
_entity_poly.type
_entity_poly.pdbx_seq_one_letter_code
_entity_poly.pdbx_strand_id
1 'polypeptide(L)'
;MLNDSLASCANALGLPVFLGLVVRLEDLTNVLVSTAIFTAFGLVVFGLAYTIIVKATPFSIRKELEEDQNIALAIVIAAVILGIALIIAAAIQG
;
A
#
# COMPACT_ATOMS: atom_id res chain seq x y z
N MET A 1 -17.23 -13.41 -36.20
CA MET A 1 -18.69 -13.19 -36.05
C MET A 1 -19.28 -13.97 -34.88
N LEU A 2 -19.24 -15.31 -34.84
CA LEU A 2 -19.75 -16.07 -33.68
C LEU A 2 -18.82 -15.96 -32.45
N ASN A 3 -17.50 -15.97 -32.66
CA ASN A 3 -16.49 -15.87 -31.60
C ASN A 3 -16.52 -14.52 -30.86
N ASP A 4 -16.76 -13.43 -31.59
CA ASP A 4 -16.77 -12.07 -31.03
C ASP A 4 -18.01 -11.83 -30.16
N SER A 5 -19.14 -12.46 -30.52
CA SER A 5 -20.37 -12.44 -29.73
C SER A 5 -20.22 -13.24 -28.43
N LEU A 6 -19.56 -14.41 -28.48
CA LEU A 6 -19.26 -15.20 -27.29
C LEU A 6 -18.27 -14.51 -26.33
N ALA A 7 -17.28 -13.78 -26.85
CA ALA A 7 -16.37 -12.97 -26.04
C ALA A 7 -17.11 -11.82 -25.32
N SER A 8 -18.09 -11.19 -25.98
CA SER A 8 -18.93 -10.16 -25.37
C SER A 8 -19.86 -10.73 -24.29
N CYS A 9 -20.41 -11.94 -24.49
CA CYS A 9 -21.18 -12.66 -23.46
C CYS A 9 -20.31 -13.03 -22.25
N ALA A 10 -19.07 -13.46 -22.47
CA ALA A 10 -18.14 -13.80 -21.39
C ALA A 10 -17.79 -12.58 -20.51
N ASN A 11 -17.57 -11.41 -21.13
CA ASN A 11 -17.30 -10.18 -20.40
C ASN A 11 -18.54 -9.67 -19.63
N ALA A 12 -19.74 -9.83 -20.20
CA ALA A 12 -21.01 -9.47 -19.55
C ALA A 12 -21.40 -10.37 -18.37
N LEU A 13 -20.97 -11.64 -18.37
CA LEU A 13 -21.15 -12.61 -17.28
C LEU A 13 -20.06 -12.54 -16.21
N GLY A 14 -19.05 -11.66 -16.35
CA GLY A 14 -17.93 -11.57 -15.40
C GLY A 14 -17.01 -12.80 -15.41
N LEU A 15 -17.09 -13.66 -16.43
CA LEU A 15 -16.22 -14.82 -16.60
C LEU A 15 -14.71 -14.54 -16.54
N PRO A 16 -14.16 -13.38 -17.00
CA PRO A 16 -12.73 -13.12 -16.83
C PRO A 16 -12.29 -12.94 -15.37
N VAL A 17 -13.17 -12.44 -14.48
CA VAL A 17 -12.90 -12.36 -13.03
C VAL A 17 -12.89 -13.76 -12.41
N PHE A 18 -13.84 -14.61 -12.82
CA PHE A 18 -13.93 -16.00 -12.36
C PHE A 18 -12.74 -16.85 -12.85
N LEU A 19 -12.23 -16.60 -14.06
CA LEU A 19 -10.97 -17.22 -14.55
C LEU A 19 -9.73 -16.67 -13.85
N GLY A 20 -9.73 -15.42 -13.41
CA GLY A 20 -8.64 -14.81 -12.64
C GLY A 20 -8.42 -15.44 -11.25
N LEU A 21 -9.42 -16.17 -10.73
CA LEU A 21 -9.27 -16.95 -9.49
C LEU A 21 -8.49 -18.27 -9.70
N VAL A 22 -8.42 -18.78 -10.94
CA VAL A 22 -7.57 -19.92 -11.31
C VAL A 22 -6.17 -19.39 -11.60
N VAL A 23 -5.43 -19.06 -10.54
CA VAL A 23 -4.05 -18.58 -10.68
C VAL A 23 -3.14 -19.76 -11.05
N ARG A 24 -2.35 -19.61 -12.12
CA ARG A 24 -1.31 -20.59 -12.47
C ARG A 24 -0.16 -20.49 -11.46
N LEU A 25 0.35 -21.63 -10.98
CA LEU A 25 1.53 -21.64 -10.10
C LEU A 25 2.76 -21.00 -10.76
N GLU A 26 2.79 -21.00 -12.09
CA GLU A 26 3.79 -20.35 -12.93
C GLU A 26 3.77 -18.81 -12.77
N ASP A 27 2.57 -18.23 -12.69
CA ASP A 27 2.35 -16.78 -12.57
C ASP A 27 2.51 -16.27 -11.14
N LEU A 28 2.32 -17.17 -10.14
CA LEU A 28 2.49 -16.84 -8.72
C LEU A 28 3.87 -16.23 -8.44
N THR A 29 4.91 -16.77 -9.06
CA THR A 29 6.29 -16.32 -8.85
C THR A 29 6.45 -14.86 -9.29
N ASN A 30 5.92 -14.51 -10.46
CA ASN A 30 6.00 -13.15 -11.00
C ASN A 30 5.23 -12.16 -10.11
N VAL A 31 4.03 -12.53 -9.67
CA VAL A 31 3.19 -11.70 -8.78
C VAL A 31 3.84 -11.53 -7.41
N LEU A 32 4.45 -12.58 -6.85
CA LEU A 32 5.16 -12.50 -5.57
C LEU A 32 6.36 -11.56 -5.65
N VAL A 33 7.16 -11.68 -6.72
CA VAL A 33 8.35 -10.86 -6.92
C VAL A 33 7.96 -9.39 -7.09
N SER A 34 6.96 -9.08 -7.92
CA SER A 34 6.49 -7.70 -8.07
C SER A 34 5.96 -7.15 -6.74
N THR A 35 5.15 -7.92 -6.01
CA THR A 35 4.59 -7.50 -4.71
C THR A 35 5.69 -7.26 -3.68
N ALA A 36 6.68 -8.12 -3.61
CA ALA A 36 7.83 -7.96 -2.71
C ALA A 36 8.62 -6.68 -3.03
N ILE A 37 8.86 -6.39 -4.31
CA ILE A 37 9.56 -5.18 -4.75
C ILE A 37 8.77 -3.93 -4.37
N PHE A 38 7.47 -3.86 -4.67
CA PHE A 38 6.65 -2.70 -4.33
C PHE A 38 6.49 -2.52 -2.81
N THR A 39 6.39 -3.61 -2.05
CA THR A 39 6.33 -3.56 -0.58
C THR A 39 7.65 -3.04 0.00
N ALA A 40 8.79 -3.53 -0.49
CA ALA A 40 10.10 -3.06 -0.07
C ALA A 40 10.30 -1.57 -0.42
N PHE A 41 9.89 -1.16 -1.61
CA PHE A 41 9.94 0.24 -2.03
C PHE A 41 9.09 1.13 -1.11
N GLY A 42 7.84 0.74 -0.84
CA GLY A 42 6.96 1.46 0.10
C GLY A 42 7.58 1.58 1.50
N LEU A 43 8.21 0.52 1.99
CA LEU A 43 8.89 0.52 3.29
C LEU A 43 10.09 1.47 3.33
N VAL A 44 10.88 1.53 2.25
CA VAL A 44 12.02 2.46 2.13
C VAL A 44 11.54 3.91 2.14
N VAL A 45 10.52 4.24 1.35
CA VAL A 45 9.93 5.59 1.30
C VAL A 45 9.35 5.97 2.66
N PHE A 46 8.61 5.06 3.30
CA PHE A 46 8.06 5.25 4.63
C PHE A 46 9.16 5.51 5.68
N GLY A 47 10.22 4.70 5.68
CA GLY A 47 11.35 4.87 6.59
C GLY A 47 12.09 6.20 6.40
N LEU A 48 12.23 6.64 5.14
CA LEU A 48 12.83 7.94 4.82
C LEU A 48 11.95 9.09 5.34
N ALA A 49 10.64 9.04 5.07
CA ALA A 49 9.69 10.03 5.56
C ALA A 49 9.67 10.10 7.10
N TYR A 50 9.65 8.94 7.77
CA TYR A 50 9.74 8.85 9.23
C TYR A 50 11.03 9.48 9.77
N THR A 51 12.17 9.20 9.14
CA THR A 51 13.46 9.78 9.54
C THR A 51 13.46 11.30 9.40
N ILE A 52 12.84 11.83 8.34
CA ILE A 52 12.70 13.28 8.13
C ILE A 52 11.85 13.88 9.26
N ILE A 53 10.74 13.25 9.64
CA ILE A 53 9.88 13.72 10.73
C ILE A 53 10.64 13.74 12.06
N VAL A 54 11.34 12.65 12.41
CA VAL A 54 12.11 12.58 13.65
C VAL A 54 13.20 13.65 13.70
N LYS A 55 13.83 13.99 12.56
CA LYS A 55 14.79 15.10 12.49
C LYS A 55 14.14 16.48 12.52
N ALA A 56 12.95 16.63 11.93
CA ALA A 56 12.23 17.89 11.88
C ALA A 56 11.61 18.25 13.23
N THR A 57 11.28 17.25 14.04
CA THR A 57 10.68 17.47 15.37
C THR A 57 11.81 17.66 16.40
N PRO A 58 11.98 18.85 17.00
CA PRO A 58 13.07 19.11 17.95
C PRO A 58 12.81 18.52 19.35
N PHE A 59 11.68 17.83 19.52
CA PHE A 59 11.25 17.20 20.77
C PHE A 59 11.31 15.68 20.66
N SER A 60 11.67 15.03 21.76
CA SER A 60 11.72 13.57 21.82
C SER A 60 10.31 12.98 21.89
N ILE A 61 9.80 12.50 20.73
CA ILE A 61 8.49 11.82 20.61
C ILE A 61 8.30 10.76 21.69
N ARG A 62 9.34 9.98 22.01
CA ARG A 62 9.27 8.94 23.05
C ARG A 62 8.99 9.50 24.45
N LYS A 63 9.67 10.58 24.86
CA LYS A 63 9.40 11.20 26.17
C LYS A 63 7.97 11.71 26.24
N GLU A 64 7.52 12.39 25.19
CA GLU A 64 6.19 12.97 25.20
C GLU A 64 5.07 11.89 25.22
N LEU A 65 5.33 10.72 24.63
CA LEU A 65 4.39 9.58 24.64
C LEU A 65 4.42 8.78 25.95
N GLU A 66 5.62 8.53 26.49
CA GLU A 66 5.82 7.63 27.64
C GLU A 66 5.75 8.37 28.97
N GLU A 67 6.46 9.49 29.11
CA GLU A 67 6.57 10.26 30.36
C GLU A 67 5.39 11.24 30.48
N ASP A 68 5.17 12.07 29.47
CA ASP A 68 4.12 13.11 29.52
C ASP A 68 2.74 12.62 29.06
N GLN A 69 2.65 11.38 28.54
CA GLN A 69 1.38 10.75 28.11
C GLN A 69 0.55 11.65 27.18
N ASN A 70 1.20 12.42 26.32
CA ASN A 70 0.56 13.44 25.51
C ASN A 70 -0.20 12.83 24.33
N ILE A 71 -1.50 12.59 24.54
CA ILE A 71 -2.41 12.03 23.53
C ILE A 71 -2.49 12.91 22.28
N ALA A 72 -2.37 14.24 22.42
CA ALA A 72 -2.40 15.14 21.28
C ALA A 72 -1.23 14.86 20.32
N LEU A 73 -0.02 14.65 20.85
CA LEU A 73 1.14 14.29 20.05
C LEU A 73 0.97 12.90 19.39
N ALA A 74 0.39 11.94 20.12
CA ALA A 74 0.09 10.61 19.58
C ALA A 74 -0.85 10.69 18.36
N ILE A 75 -1.91 11.50 18.45
CA ILE A 75 -2.88 11.69 17.35
C ILE A 75 -2.20 12.36 16.14
N VAL A 76 -1.37 13.38 16.37
CA VAL A 76 -0.66 14.07 15.28
C VAL A 76 0.29 13.13 14.56
N ILE A 77 1.09 12.34 15.29
CA ILE A 77 1.99 11.35 14.69
C ILE A 77 1.22 10.27 13.92
N ALA A 78 0.09 9.79 14.46
CA ALA A 78 -0.77 8.85 13.77
C ALA A 78 -1.34 9.43 12.46
N ALA A 79 -1.80 10.68 12.47
CA ALA A 79 -2.31 11.36 11.28
C ALA A 79 -1.23 11.54 10.21
N VAL A 80 0.01 11.86 10.61
CA VAL A 80 1.15 11.99 9.69
C VAL A 80 1.50 10.64 9.07
N ILE A 81 1.56 9.56 9.87
CA ILE A 81 1.81 8.19 9.39
C ILE A 81 0.73 7.77 8.39
N LEU A 82 -0.54 8.05 8.69
CA LEU A 82 -1.66 7.79 7.78
C LEU A 82 -1.55 8.58 6.48
N GLY A 83 -1.18 9.86 6.55
CA GLY A 83 -0.96 10.70 5.37
C GLY A 83 0.12 10.11 4.44
N ILE A 84 1.25 9.68 5.00
CA ILE A 84 2.32 9.04 4.21
C ILE A 84 1.84 7.73 3.58
N ALA A 85 1.11 6.90 4.33
CA ALA A 85 0.56 5.64 3.80
C ALA A 85 -0.37 5.89 2.60
N LEU A 86 -1.22 6.93 2.67
CA LEU A 86 -2.09 7.32 1.57
C LEU A 86 -1.34 7.83 0.35
N ILE A 87 -0.29 8.63 0.54
CA ILE A 87 0.57 9.11 -0.56
C ILE A 87 1.24 7.93 -1.26
N ILE A 88 1.78 6.96 -0.50
CA ILE A 88 2.41 5.76 -1.06
C ILE A 88 1.38 4.92 -1.82
N ALA A 89 0.18 4.73 -1.25
CA ALA A 89 -0.90 3.99 -1.91
C ALA A 89 -1.30 4.65 -3.24
N ALA A 90 -1.49 5.98 -3.24
CA ALA A 90 -1.82 6.73 -4.45
C ALA A 90 -0.70 6.67 -5.49
N ALA A 91 0.56 6.67 -5.07
CA ALA A 91 1.71 6.57 -5.98
C ALA A 91 1.87 5.18 -6.62
N ILE A 92 1.45 4.11 -5.93
CA ILE A 92 1.46 2.73 -6.46
C ILE A 92 0.26 2.49 -7.39
N GLN A 93 -0.87 3.15 -7.12
CA GLN A 93 -2.13 2.94 -7.83
C GLN A 93 -2.31 3.89 -9.03
N GLY A 94 -1.50 4.95 -9.12
CA GLY A 94 -1.48 5.94 -10.20
C GLY A 94 -0.67 5.53 -11.41
#